data_AF-A0A0B7C0D4-F1
#
_entry.id   AF-A0A0B7C0D4-F1
#
_cell.length_a   1.000
_cell.length_b   1.000
_cell.length_c   1.000
_cell.angle_alpha   90.00
_cell.angle_beta   90.00
_cell.angle_gamma   90.00
#
_symmetry.space_group_name_H-M   'P 1'
#
loop_
_entity.id
_entity.type
_entity.pdbx_description
1 polymer ?
#
loop_
_entity_poly.entity_id
_entity_poly.type
_entity_poly.pdbx_seq_one_letter_code
_entity_poly.pdbx_strand_id
1 'polypeptide(L)'
;MSVWKRLQRVGKSASKFQFTASYQELTVECSKKWQPKKLCVVWSRRSRRRATQPYTWEPTIKNPYLGLVTWTVPDNIEITVTLFRDSRQHEYEDKEWTFTVEDHSKGRGKTLASKAINMKDYASQVPTQTTLVLKMKPVSKKIISA
;
A
#
# COMPACT_ATOMS: atom_id res chain seq x y z
N MET A 1 -8.91 19.57 14.88
CA MET A 1 -7.74 19.98 14.07
C MET A 1 -7.11 21.19 14.73
N SER A 2 -5.79 21.20 14.98
CA SER A 2 -5.08 22.33 15.61
C SER A 2 -5.08 23.59 14.71
N VAL A 3 -5.13 24.78 15.32
CA VAL A 3 -5.05 26.11 14.68
C VAL A 3 -3.77 26.25 13.84
N TRP A 4 -2.65 25.72 14.32
CA TRP A 4 -1.38 25.70 13.59
C TRP A 4 -1.47 24.97 12.24
N LYS A 5 -2.21 23.85 12.20
CA LYS A 5 -2.45 23.09 10.94
C LYS A 5 -3.39 23.82 9.99
N ARG A 6 -4.24 24.74 10.48
CA ARG A 6 -5.06 25.62 9.63
C ARG A 6 -4.22 26.74 9.04
N LEU A 7 -3.35 27.37 9.83
CA LEU A 7 -2.42 28.41 9.37
C LEU A 7 -1.47 27.90 8.28
N GLN A 8 -0.97 26.66 8.39
CA GLN A 8 -0.14 26.01 7.35
C GLN A 8 -0.85 25.80 5.99
N ARG A 9 -2.15 26.10 5.88
CA ARG A 9 -2.94 25.98 4.65
C ARG A 9 -3.22 27.33 3.99
N VAL A 10 -2.89 28.45 4.64
CA VAL A 10 -3.07 29.78 4.04
C VAL A 10 -2.21 29.85 2.77
N GLY A 11 -2.81 30.27 1.65
CA GLY A 11 -2.16 30.31 0.34
C GLY A 11 -2.13 28.98 -0.43
N LYS A 12 -2.71 27.90 0.11
CA LYS A 12 -2.73 26.58 -0.55
C LYS A 12 -4.09 26.24 -1.12
N SER A 13 -4.10 25.70 -2.34
CA SER A 13 -5.26 25.06 -2.92
C SER A 13 -5.32 23.59 -2.55
N ALA A 14 -6.53 23.02 -2.51
CA ALA A 14 -6.77 21.63 -2.17
C ALA A 14 -7.57 20.93 -3.26
N SER A 15 -7.11 19.78 -3.71
CA SER A 15 -7.81 18.95 -4.69
C SER A 15 -8.05 17.57 -4.11
N LYS A 16 -9.23 17.00 -4.36
CA LYS A 16 -9.62 15.67 -3.87
C LYS A 16 -9.52 14.69 -5.03
N PHE A 17 -8.76 13.62 -4.83
CA PHE A 17 -8.58 12.52 -5.77
C PHE A 17 -9.14 11.24 -5.17
N GLN A 18 -9.76 10.42 -6.02
CA GLN A 18 -10.11 9.04 -5.72
C GLN A 18 -9.05 8.15 -6.34
N PHE A 19 -8.44 7.29 -5.53
CA PHE A 19 -7.50 6.28 -5.98
C PHE A 19 -8.12 4.91 -5.79
N THR A 20 -8.02 4.08 -6.81
CA THR A 20 -8.45 2.68 -6.78
C THR A 20 -7.24 1.79 -7.03
N ALA A 21 -7.16 0.74 -6.24
CA ALA A 21 -6.08 -0.21 -6.26
C ALA A 21 -6.56 -1.60 -6.60
N SER A 22 -6.10 -2.14 -7.72
CA SER A 22 -6.42 -3.49 -8.14
C SER A 22 -5.17 -4.36 -7.99
N TYR A 23 -5.22 -5.36 -7.11
CA TYR A 23 -4.11 -6.32 -6.95
C TYR A 23 -4.29 -7.49 -7.89
N GLN A 24 -3.18 -7.95 -8.44
CA GLN A 24 -3.13 -9.10 -9.34
C GLN A 24 -2.32 -10.23 -8.71
N GLU A 25 -1.13 -9.89 -8.22
CA GLU A 25 -0.17 -10.85 -7.71
C GLU A 25 0.64 -10.26 -6.54
N LEU A 26 0.99 -11.10 -5.59
CA LEU A 26 1.95 -10.83 -4.52
C LEU A 26 2.83 -12.06 -4.36
N THR A 27 4.13 -11.85 -4.54
CA THR A 27 5.14 -12.88 -4.29
C THR A 27 5.84 -12.58 -2.98
N VAL A 28 5.92 -13.56 -2.08
CA VAL A 28 6.65 -13.43 -0.81
C VAL A 28 7.58 -14.61 -0.63
N GLU A 29 8.85 -14.31 -0.45
CA GLU A 29 9.87 -15.30 -0.09
C GLU A 29 10.07 -15.31 1.43
N CYS A 30 9.92 -16.48 2.01
CA CYS A 30 9.95 -16.71 3.44
C CYS A 30 11.28 -17.30 3.91
N SER A 31 11.56 -17.14 5.19
CA SER A 31 12.67 -17.86 5.84
C SER A 31 12.36 -19.35 5.98
N LYS A 32 13.39 -20.20 6.06
CA LYS A 32 13.21 -21.66 6.16
C LYS A 32 12.43 -22.15 7.39
N LYS A 33 12.31 -21.31 8.43
CA LYS A 33 11.70 -21.66 9.72
C LYS A 33 10.25 -21.22 9.85
N TRP A 34 9.72 -20.48 8.88
CA TRP A 34 8.40 -19.87 9.01
C TRP A 34 7.73 -19.65 7.65
N GLN A 35 6.44 -19.94 7.57
CA GLN A 35 5.60 -19.66 6.41
C GLN A 35 4.30 -18.97 6.86
N PRO A 36 3.80 -17.97 6.11
CA PRO A 36 2.48 -17.42 6.30
C PRO A 36 1.42 -18.41 5.80
N LYS A 37 0.21 -18.33 6.34
CA LYS A 37 -0.97 -18.99 5.77
C LYS A 37 -1.84 -18.00 5.01
N LYS A 38 -2.09 -16.84 5.61
CA LYS A 38 -2.92 -15.78 5.02
C LYS A 38 -2.21 -14.44 5.05
N LEU A 39 -2.16 -13.80 3.90
CA LEU A 39 -1.56 -12.48 3.71
C LEU A 39 -2.62 -11.46 3.30
N CYS A 40 -2.42 -10.20 3.68
CA CYS A 40 -3.16 -9.09 3.13
C CYS A 40 -2.24 -7.93 2.79
N VAL A 41 -2.66 -7.10 1.84
CA VAL A 41 -2.00 -5.82 1.55
C VAL A 41 -2.78 -4.70 2.23
N VAL A 42 -2.08 -3.87 2.99
CA VAL A 42 -2.66 -2.81 3.82
C VAL A 42 -2.07 -1.46 3.42
N TRP A 43 -2.93 -0.48 3.23
CA TRP A 43 -2.58 0.88 2.84
C TRP A 43 -2.94 1.78 4.01
N SER A 44 -1.94 2.46 4.55
CA SER A 44 -2.13 3.24 5.76
C SER A 44 -1.48 4.61 5.68
N ARG A 45 -2.13 5.57 6.31
CA ARG A 45 -1.59 6.92 6.53
C ARG A 45 -2.24 7.53 7.75
N ARG A 46 -1.44 7.73 8.82
CA ARG A 46 -1.92 8.20 10.13
C ARG A 46 -3.02 7.27 10.65
N SER A 47 -4.20 7.79 11.01
CA SER A 47 -5.34 7.00 11.48
C SER A 47 -6.14 6.30 10.37
N ARG A 48 -5.84 6.56 9.09
CA ARG A 48 -6.52 5.92 7.97
C ARG A 48 -5.84 4.60 7.62
N ARG A 49 -6.64 3.56 7.42
CA ARG A 49 -6.20 2.22 7.06
C ARG A 49 -7.25 1.55 6.19
N ARG A 50 -6.80 0.91 5.10
CA ARG A 50 -7.57 0.01 4.25
C ARG A 50 -6.75 -1.25 4.01
N ALA A 51 -7.42 -2.37 3.84
CA ALA A 51 -6.79 -3.68 3.68
C ALA A 51 -7.58 -4.50 2.68
N THR A 52 -6.89 -5.33 1.90
CA THR A 52 -7.52 -6.42 1.17
C THR A 52 -8.14 -7.42 2.15
N GLN A 53 -8.99 -8.30 1.65
CA GLN A 53 -9.29 -9.52 2.41
C GLN A 53 -8.00 -10.36 2.61
N PRO A 54 -7.95 -11.25 3.61
CA PRO A 54 -6.83 -12.18 3.76
C PRO A 54 -6.87 -13.27 2.69
N TYR A 55 -5.83 -13.38 1.88
CA TYR A 55 -5.69 -14.39 0.83
C TYR A 55 -4.68 -15.47 1.22
N THR A 56 -4.91 -16.69 0.77
CA THR A 56 -4.03 -17.83 1.04
C THR A 56 -2.70 -17.64 0.32
N TRP A 57 -1.61 -17.82 1.06
CA TRP A 57 -0.27 -17.91 0.49
C TRP A 57 0.01 -19.37 0.15
N GLU A 58 0.45 -19.62 -1.09
CA GLU A 58 0.75 -20.97 -1.56
C GLU A 58 2.20 -21.07 -2.02
N PRO A 59 2.96 -22.08 -1.58
CA PRO A 59 4.34 -22.27 -1.99
C PRO A 59 4.43 -22.65 -3.46
N THR A 60 5.50 -22.21 -4.12
CA THR A 60 5.81 -22.62 -5.49
C THR A 60 6.37 -24.05 -5.52
N ILE A 61 6.13 -24.76 -6.62
CA ILE A 61 6.62 -26.14 -6.82
C ILE A 61 8.16 -26.21 -6.75
N LYS A 62 8.85 -25.18 -7.26
CA LYS A 62 10.32 -25.15 -7.32
C LYS A 62 10.96 -24.74 -5.99
N ASN A 63 10.32 -23.84 -5.23
CA ASN A 63 10.85 -23.34 -3.96
C ASN A 63 9.72 -23.27 -2.92
N PRO A 64 9.71 -24.15 -1.90
CA PRO A 64 8.66 -24.20 -0.89
C PRO A 64 8.65 -23.00 0.06
N TYR A 65 9.63 -22.11 -0.03
CA TYR A 65 9.70 -20.87 0.74
C TYR A 65 9.35 -19.64 -0.08
N LEU A 66 9.32 -19.75 -1.42
CA LEU A 66 8.77 -18.72 -2.29
C LEU A 66 7.30 -19.07 -2.51
N GLY A 67 6.40 -18.14 -2.23
CA GLY A 67 5.00 -18.39 -2.50
C GLY A 67 4.26 -17.19 -3.03
N LEU A 68 3.14 -17.50 -3.62
CA LEU A 68 2.33 -16.61 -4.44
C LEU A 68 0.98 -16.39 -3.77
N VAL A 69 0.45 -15.20 -3.96
CA VAL A 69 -0.95 -14.88 -3.76
C VAL A 69 -1.45 -14.30 -5.08
N THR A 70 -2.44 -14.96 -5.68
CA THR A 70 -3.07 -14.52 -6.93
C THR A 70 -4.51 -14.11 -6.68
N TRP A 71 -4.86 -12.90 -7.10
CA TRP A 71 -6.24 -12.41 -7.05
C TRP A 71 -6.95 -12.79 -8.36
N THR A 72 -7.73 -13.87 -8.32
CA THR A 72 -8.52 -14.32 -9.49
C THR A 72 -9.62 -13.32 -9.86
N VAL A 73 -10.14 -12.61 -8.86
CA VAL A 73 -10.98 -11.42 -9.01
C VAL A 73 -10.21 -10.26 -8.38
N PRO A 74 -9.96 -9.16 -9.11
CA PRO A 74 -9.26 -8.01 -8.54
C PRO A 74 -9.98 -7.50 -7.29
N ASP A 75 -9.28 -7.51 -6.16
CA ASP A 75 -9.76 -6.88 -4.93
C ASP A 75 -9.47 -5.38 -5.01
N ASN A 76 -10.51 -4.60 -5.31
CA ASN A 76 -10.38 -3.16 -5.52
C ASN A 76 -10.46 -2.40 -4.20
N ILE A 77 -9.35 -1.79 -3.80
CA ILE A 77 -9.32 -0.93 -2.60
C ILE A 77 -9.34 0.54 -3.02
N GLU A 78 -10.38 1.24 -2.57
CA GLU A 78 -10.57 2.66 -2.87
C GLU A 78 -10.23 3.56 -1.68
N ILE A 79 -9.53 4.66 -1.96
CA ILE A 79 -9.26 5.72 -0.99
C ILE A 79 -9.47 7.10 -1.58
N THR A 80 -9.93 8.02 -0.73
CA THR A 80 -10.03 9.43 -1.06
C THR A 80 -8.87 10.20 -0.45
N VAL A 81 -8.07 10.85 -1.29
CA VAL A 81 -6.87 11.60 -0.91
C VAL A 81 -7.02 13.06 -1.32
N THR A 82 -6.97 13.96 -0.36
CA THR A 82 -6.86 15.40 -0.64
C THR A 82 -5.39 15.75 -0.76
N LEU A 83 -4.93 16.22 -1.92
CA LEU A 83 -3.61 16.81 -2.14
C LEU A 83 -3.67 18.34 -1.98
N PHE A 84 -2.58 18.92 -1.52
CA PHE A 84 -2.44 20.38 -1.39
C PHE A 84 -1.33 20.85 -2.32
N ARG A 85 -1.46 22.02 -2.90
CA ARG A 85 -0.38 22.71 -3.62
C ARG A 85 -0.41 24.19 -3.29
N ASP A 86 0.74 24.85 -3.37
CA ASP A 86 0.76 26.31 -3.32
C ASP A 86 -0.02 26.87 -4.52
N SER A 87 -0.75 27.96 -4.31
CA SER A 87 -1.38 28.74 -5.38
C SER A 87 -0.42 29.07 -6.54
N ARG A 88 0.86 29.25 -6.24
CA ARG A 88 1.93 29.63 -7.20
C ARG A 88 2.63 28.43 -7.82
N GLN A 89 2.43 27.22 -7.28
CA GLN A 89 3.06 26.00 -7.75
C GLN A 89 2.06 25.10 -8.49
N HIS A 90 2.51 24.49 -9.58
CA HIS A 90 1.70 23.55 -10.34
C HIS A 90 1.70 22.15 -9.72
N GLU A 91 2.74 21.81 -8.95
CA GLU A 91 2.89 20.49 -8.33
C GLU A 91 2.25 20.41 -6.95
N TYR A 92 1.68 19.24 -6.66
CA TYR A 92 1.18 18.91 -5.33
C TYR A 92 2.32 18.59 -4.36
N GLU A 93 2.09 18.89 -3.08
CA GLU A 93 2.94 18.45 -1.98
C GLU A 93 2.94 16.93 -1.84
N ASP A 94 4.07 16.41 -1.38
CA ASP A 94 4.24 15.00 -1.09
C ASP A 94 3.17 14.47 -0.12
N LYS A 95 2.61 13.33 -0.50
CA LYS A 95 1.58 12.64 0.27
C LYS A 95 1.81 11.16 0.28
N GLU A 96 2.78 10.75 1.08
CA GLU A 96 3.10 9.34 1.24
C GLU A 96 1.97 8.57 1.95
N TRP A 97 1.63 7.43 1.37
CA TRP A 97 0.91 6.33 2.00
C TRP A 97 1.84 5.13 2.11
N THR A 98 1.73 4.38 3.19
CA THR A 98 2.53 3.19 3.42
C THR A 98 1.72 1.96 3.08
N PHE A 99 2.25 1.18 2.16
CA PHE A 99 1.78 -0.13 1.75
C PHE A 99 2.53 -1.15 2.58
N THR A 100 1.81 -2.08 3.20
CA THR A 100 2.39 -3.10 4.05
C THR A 100 1.78 -4.45 3.73
N VAL A 101 2.62 -5.46 3.57
CA VAL A 101 2.18 -6.86 3.56
C VAL A 101 2.12 -7.32 5.00
N GLU A 102 0.97 -7.86 5.41
CA GLU A 102 0.77 -8.38 6.76
C GLU A 102 0.35 -9.85 6.75
N ASP A 103 0.88 -10.61 7.71
CA ASP A 103 0.43 -11.95 8.05
C ASP A 103 -0.78 -11.89 9.00
N HIS A 104 -1.92 -12.44 8.56
CA HIS A 104 -3.17 -12.53 9.33
C HIS A 104 -3.47 -13.95 9.84
N SER A 105 -2.48 -14.85 9.81
CA SER A 105 -2.68 -16.26 10.20
C SER A 105 -2.99 -16.48 11.68
N LYS A 106 -2.63 -15.53 12.56
CA LYS A 106 -2.78 -15.65 14.03
C LYS A 106 -3.55 -14.47 14.65
N GLY A 107 -4.51 -13.90 13.91
CA GLY A 107 -5.29 -12.75 14.37
C GLY A 107 -4.62 -11.42 14.06
N ARG A 108 -4.06 -10.73 15.06
CA ARG A 108 -3.49 -9.38 14.88
C ARG A 108 -2.41 -9.39 13.79
N GLY A 109 -2.69 -8.67 12.70
CA GLY A 109 -1.83 -8.57 11.52
C GLY A 109 -0.39 -8.21 11.88
N LYS A 110 0.56 -9.04 11.44
CA LYS A 110 2.00 -8.81 11.62
C LYS A 110 2.62 -8.32 10.33
N THR A 111 3.19 -7.12 10.34
CA THR A 111 3.87 -6.54 9.18
C THR A 111 5.11 -7.35 8.80
N LEU A 112 5.18 -7.75 7.52
CA LEU A 112 6.28 -8.50 6.94
C LEU A 112 7.18 -7.61 6.09
N ALA A 113 6.59 -6.81 5.22
CA ALA A 113 7.26 -5.86 4.34
C ALA A 113 6.49 -4.54 4.25
N SER A 114 7.18 -3.47 3.89
CA SER A 114 6.56 -2.17 3.67
C SER A 114 7.19 -1.39 2.51
N LYS A 115 6.41 -0.49 1.91
CA LYS A 115 6.86 0.48 0.92
C LYS A 115 6.02 1.76 1.03
N ALA A 116 6.67 2.92 0.99
CA ALA A 116 5.96 4.19 0.87
C ALA A 116 5.72 4.52 -0.61
N ILE A 117 4.52 5.00 -0.92
CA ILE A 117 4.15 5.50 -2.24
C ILE A 117 3.64 6.92 -2.08
N ASN A 118 4.21 7.84 -2.84
CA ASN A 118 3.76 9.21 -2.87
C ASN A 118 2.57 9.34 -3.81
N MET A 119 1.40 9.66 -3.26
CA MET A 119 0.17 9.71 -4.05
C MET A 119 0.15 10.87 -5.05
N LYS A 120 1.01 11.88 -4.91
CA LYS A 120 1.09 12.97 -5.89
C LYS A 120 1.55 12.46 -7.26
N ASP A 121 2.42 11.44 -7.27
CA ASP A 121 3.04 10.91 -8.50
C ASP A 121 2.02 10.21 -9.40
N TYR A 122 0.85 9.87 -8.84
CA TYR A 122 -0.25 9.19 -9.52
C TYR A 122 -1.51 10.06 -9.64
N ALA A 123 -1.44 11.32 -9.21
CA ALA A 123 -2.57 12.23 -9.28
C ALA A 123 -2.61 12.94 -10.64
N SER A 124 -3.70 12.78 -11.37
CA SER A 124 -3.94 13.46 -12.65
C SER A 124 -5.34 14.07 -12.69
N GLN A 125 -5.49 15.16 -13.43
CA GLN A 125 -6.79 15.78 -13.68
C GLN A 125 -7.70 14.89 -14.54
N VAL A 126 -7.08 14.06 -15.39
CA VAL A 126 -7.77 13.06 -16.20
C VAL A 126 -7.62 11.69 -15.52
N PRO A 127 -8.68 10.88 -15.44
CA PRO A 127 -8.57 9.51 -14.94
C PRO A 127 -7.47 8.75 -15.69
N THR A 128 -6.56 8.15 -14.95
CA THR A 128 -5.42 7.39 -15.48
C THR A 128 -5.31 6.05 -14.75
N GLN A 129 -4.74 5.07 -15.43
CA GLN A 129 -4.46 3.75 -14.88
C GLN A 129 -2.97 3.44 -15.10
N THR A 130 -2.30 3.01 -14.03
CA THR A 130 -0.88 2.68 -14.06
C THR A 130 -0.66 1.32 -13.44
N THR A 131 -0.02 0.41 -14.17
CA THR A 131 0.40 -0.90 -13.65
C THR A 131 1.70 -0.74 -12.87
N LEU A 132 1.74 -1.22 -11.63
CA LEU A 132 2.89 -1.08 -10.74
C LEU A 132 3.38 -2.43 -10.23
N VAL A 133 4.69 -2.65 -10.33
CA VAL A 133 5.39 -3.74 -9.65
C VAL A 133 6.17 -3.15 -8.48
N LEU A 134 5.71 -3.43 -7.26
CA LEU A 134 6.27 -2.83 -6.05
C LEU A 134 7.24 -3.79 -5.37
N LYS A 135 8.55 -3.56 -5.53
CA LYS A 135 9.55 -4.20 -4.66
C LYS A 135 9.44 -3.63 -3.26
N MET A 136 8.98 -4.43 -2.29
CA MET A 136 8.77 -3.99 -0.91
C MET A 136 10.02 -4.24 -0.08
N LYS A 137 10.21 -3.42 0.95
CA LYS A 137 11.32 -3.61 1.90
C LYS A 137 10.88 -4.58 3.00
N PRO A 138 11.57 -5.72 3.19
CA PRO A 138 11.35 -6.58 4.34
C PRO A 138 11.57 -5.82 5.65
N VAL A 139 10.62 -5.92 6.57
CA VAL A 139 10.73 -5.38 7.94
C VAL A 139 10.80 -6.51 8.98
N SER A 140 10.38 -7.72 8.62
CA SER A 140 10.45 -8.90 9.48
C SER A 140 11.55 -9.84 9.02
N LYS A 141 12.31 -10.40 9.98
CA LYS A 141 13.29 -11.48 9.72
C LYS A 141 12.66 -12.79 9.22
N LYS A 142 11.33 -12.86 9.21
CA LYS A 142 10.55 -13.99 8.74
C LYS A 142 10.51 -14.13 7.22
N ILE A 143 10.76 -13.04 6.51
CA ILE A 143 10.76 -13.00 5.05
C ILE A 143 12.11 -12.50 4.53
N ILE A 144 12.45 -12.91 3.32
CA ILE A 144 13.66 -12.53 2.59
C ILE A 144 13.32 -11.43 1.59
N SER A 145 12.20 -11.54 0.88
CA SER A 145 11.74 -10.59 -0.13
C SER A 145 10.21 -10.57 -0.25
N ALA A 146 9.67 -9.45 -0.74
CA ALA A 146 8.25 -9.22 -1.02
C ALA A 146 8.06 -8.09 -2.04
#